data_AF-A0A5Q4YXB5-F1
#
_entry.id   AF-A0A5Q4YXB5-F1
#
_cell.length_a   1.000
_cell.length_b   1.000
_cell.length_c   1.000
_cell.angle_alpha   90.00
_cell.angle_beta   90.00
_cell.angle_gamma   90.00
#
_symmetry.space_group_name_H-M   'P 1'
#
loop_
_entity.id
_entity.type
_entity.pdbx_description
1 polymer ?
#
loop_
_entity_poly.entity_id
_entity_poly.type
_entity_poly.pdbx_seq_one_letter_code
_entity_poly.pdbx_strand_id
1 'polypeptide(L)'
;MSLAPHYVRPALPVPDTWSTGSSADGTLSADATSAASQIDWRSYFPDAQLQALIEQALTGNRELRIAVQRVEEARATYGIRRADTLPTISAGGSYVRFRAPGVLLPGGSIDGEAYQVGLTESNWELDFWGRVRNLKDAALEEFLASDAARRAATISVIANVADNYLLLRELDERIAVARETIASRSESLRIFRRRFEVGAISKLDLRQSEILLQQAQTLVAQLEQSRAAQAHALAVLVGAAAPLLPAPLNDASVGPDLHAGLPSSLLERRPDIVAAEHRLRAANANIGAARAAFFPRVTLTGAIGSTSTDLQHLFASGSGAWIFTPNVSLPIFDAGRNRSNLELAKAREGEAVAQYEETIQDAFRDVADALSAREWLAAQVQAETDTLVAQSERARLARLRYDNGATPFLEVLDAQRDLLNARQQLIQTRRALLTSRVALYAALGGGVQDADPTPPPSAADITLKQGPLP
;
A
#
# COMPACT_ATOMS: atom_id res chain seq x y z
N MET A 1 29.10 -22.17 -8.15
CA MET A 1 29.03 -22.17 -6.68
C MET A 1 28.43 -20.84 -6.25
N SER A 2 27.62 -20.75 -5.19
CA SER A 2 27.22 -19.46 -4.61
C SER A 2 27.95 -19.25 -3.29
N LEU A 3 28.37 -18.02 -3.03
CA LEU A 3 29.06 -17.61 -1.80
C LEU A 3 28.14 -16.84 -0.82
N ALA A 4 26.86 -16.70 -1.16
CA ALA A 4 25.88 -16.12 -0.24
C ALA A 4 25.76 -16.97 1.03
N PRO A 5 25.57 -16.35 2.21
CA PRO A 5 25.20 -17.09 3.40
C PRO A 5 23.89 -17.86 3.20
N HIS A 6 23.73 -18.97 3.93
CA HIS A 6 22.43 -19.62 4.01
C HIS A 6 21.43 -18.69 4.67
N TYR A 7 20.30 -18.44 4.00
CA TYR A 7 19.23 -17.65 4.58
C TYR A 7 18.61 -18.40 5.76
N VAL A 8 18.51 -17.72 6.90
CA VAL A 8 17.80 -18.18 8.09
C VAL A 8 16.83 -17.07 8.46
N ARG A 9 15.55 -17.41 8.56
CA ARG A 9 14.52 -16.44 8.98
C ARG A 9 14.82 -15.99 10.41
N PRO A 10 14.85 -14.67 10.71
CA PRO A 10 14.99 -14.17 12.08
C PRO A 10 13.89 -14.72 13.00
N ALA A 11 14.21 -14.85 14.29
CA ALA A 11 13.23 -15.21 15.30
C ALA A 11 12.17 -14.11 15.47
N LEU A 12 10.98 -14.47 15.92
CA LEU A 12 9.88 -13.50 16.05
C LEU A 12 10.11 -12.57 17.24
N PRO A 13 10.11 -11.24 17.03
CA PRO A 13 10.30 -10.27 18.10
C PRO A 13 8.96 -9.90 18.78
N VAL A 14 8.00 -10.82 18.81
CA VAL A 14 6.63 -10.62 19.33
C VAL A 14 6.16 -11.87 20.10
N PRO A 15 5.20 -11.73 21.04
CA PRO A 15 4.63 -12.87 21.76
C PRO A 15 3.92 -13.87 20.83
N ASP A 16 3.87 -15.15 21.26
CA ASP A 16 3.18 -16.21 20.52
C ASP A 16 1.64 -16.10 20.57
N THR A 17 1.10 -15.21 21.41
CA THR A 17 -0.34 -15.01 21.60
C THR A 17 -0.72 -13.53 21.65
N TRP A 18 -1.96 -13.22 21.28
CA TRP A 18 -2.54 -11.89 21.43
C TRP A 18 -2.86 -11.62 22.90
N SER A 19 -2.37 -10.52 23.46
CA SER A 19 -2.78 -10.06 24.78
C SER A 19 -4.11 -9.32 24.68
N THR A 20 -5.23 -10.04 24.52
CA THR A 20 -6.54 -9.41 24.71
C THR A 20 -6.82 -9.36 26.21
N GLY A 21 -6.99 -8.16 26.75
CA GLY A 21 -7.26 -7.91 28.17
C GLY A 21 -8.67 -8.32 28.59
N SER A 22 -9.06 -9.56 28.36
CA SER A 22 -10.26 -10.20 28.92
C SER A 22 -10.20 -11.69 28.62
N SER A 23 -9.93 -12.48 29.65
CA SER A 23 -10.00 -13.93 29.65
C SER A 23 -11.45 -14.37 29.51
N ALA A 24 -12.05 -14.31 28.32
CA ALA A 24 -13.42 -14.81 28.13
C ALA A 24 -13.82 -15.23 26.70
N ASP A 25 -12.86 -15.49 25.80
CA ASP A 25 -13.12 -16.33 24.62
C ASP A 25 -12.02 -17.36 24.46
N GLY A 26 -12.03 -18.31 25.40
CA GLY A 26 -11.20 -19.50 25.42
C GLY A 26 -11.64 -20.53 24.40
N THR A 27 -11.50 -20.23 23.10
CA THR A 27 -11.35 -21.27 22.07
C THR A 27 -10.18 -20.92 21.15
N LEU A 28 -8.99 -21.13 21.70
CA LEU A 28 -7.79 -21.41 20.92
C LEU A 28 -8.04 -22.70 20.14
N SER A 29 -8.46 -22.58 18.88
CA SER A 29 -8.39 -23.67 17.92
C SER A 29 -7.55 -23.22 16.74
N ALA A 30 -6.48 -23.97 16.49
CA ALA A 30 -5.71 -23.92 15.25
C ALA A 30 -6.60 -24.12 14.00
N ASP A 31 -7.83 -24.62 14.20
CA ASP A 31 -8.86 -24.94 13.19
C ASP A 31 -10.11 -24.01 13.21
N ALA A 32 -10.07 -22.80 13.80
CA ALA A 32 -11.20 -21.88 13.64
C ALA A 32 -11.30 -21.38 12.18
N THR A 33 -12.15 -22.07 11.41
CA THR A 33 -12.18 -22.18 9.96
C THR A 33 -12.88 -20.99 9.27
N SER A 34 -12.36 -19.77 9.44
CA SER A 34 -12.44 -18.73 8.40
C SER A 34 -11.37 -17.67 8.68
N ALA A 35 -10.15 -17.93 8.21
CA ALA A 35 -9.08 -16.95 8.30
C ALA A 35 -9.49 -15.69 7.50
N ALA A 36 -9.36 -14.49 8.08
CA ALA A 36 -9.71 -13.23 7.41
C ALA A 36 -9.01 -13.05 6.03
N SER A 37 -7.84 -13.66 5.84
CA SER A 37 -7.11 -13.72 4.58
C SER A 37 -7.69 -14.65 3.52
N GLN A 38 -8.68 -15.50 3.87
CA GLN A 38 -9.45 -16.31 2.93
C GLN A 38 -10.81 -15.67 2.60
N ILE A 39 -11.22 -14.65 3.37
CA ILE A 39 -12.48 -13.95 3.16
C ILE A 39 -12.25 -12.86 2.11
N ASP A 40 -12.80 -13.11 0.92
CA ASP A 40 -12.84 -12.13 -0.15
C ASP A 40 -13.47 -10.82 0.34
N TRP A 41 -12.92 -9.69 -0.07
CA TRP A 41 -13.41 -8.39 0.34
C TRP A 41 -14.88 -8.19 -0.06
N ARG A 42 -15.34 -8.82 -1.16
CA ARG A 42 -16.75 -8.76 -1.57
C ARG A 42 -17.69 -9.43 -0.57
N SER A 43 -17.28 -10.56 0.01
CA SER A 43 -18.10 -11.23 1.03
C SER A 43 -18.01 -10.52 2.37
N TYR A 44 -16.88 -9.86 2.66
CA TYR A 44 -16.71 -9.06 3.87
C TYR A 44 -17.46 -7.72 3.84
N PHE A 45 -17.60 -7.09 2.68
CA PHE A 45 -18.34 -5.83 2.52
C PHE A 45 -19.63 -6.06 1.74
N PRO A 46 -20.76 -6.42 2.39
CA PRO A 46 -22.00 -6.77 1.70
C PRO A 46 -22.77 -5.58 1.08
N ASP A 47 -22.41 -4.34 1.42
CA ASP A 47 -23.05 -3.15 0.86
C ASP A 47 -22.68 -2.98 -0.63
N ALA A 48 -23.66 -3.11 -1.52
CA ALA A 48 -23.45 -3.02 -2.97
C ALA A 48 -22.87 -1.68 -3.45
N GLN A 49 -23.19 -0.56 -2.78
CA GLN A 49 -22.59 0.73 -3.13
C GLN A 49 -21.13 0.77 -2.72
N LEU A 50 -20.80 0.26 -1.53
CA LEU A 50 -19.41 0.14 -1.08
C LEU A 50 -18.61 -0.77 -2.02
N GLN A 51 -19.18 -1.90 -2.43
CA GLN A 51 -18.51 -2.79 -3.39
C GLN A 51 -18.21 -2.10 -4.72
N ALA A 52 -19.19 -1.40 -5.29
CA ALA A 52 -18.98 -0.66 -6.53
C ALA A 52 -17.88 0.40 -6.40
N LEU A 53 -17.78 1.10 -5.26
CA LEU A 53 -16.72 2.08 -5.01
C LEU A 53 -15.35 1.41 -4.90
N ILE A 54 -15.26 0.26 -4.22
CA ILE A 54 -14.02 -0.51 -4.12
C ILE A 54 -13.58 -0.96 -5.52
N GLU A 55 -14.46 -1.50 -6.36
CA GLU A 55 -14.12 -1.93 -7.72
C GLU A 55 -13.64 -0.76 -8.60
N GLN A 56 -14.30 0.40 -8.48
CA GLN A 56 -13.86 1.60 -9.17
C GLN A 56 -12.49 2.07 -8.65
N ALA A 57 -12.23 2.02 -7.35
CA ALA A 57 -10.92 2.36 -6.79
C ALA A 57 -9.82 1.39 -7.24
N LEU A 58 -10.08 0.09 -7.25
CA LEU A 58 -9.11 -0.91 -7.71
C LEU A 58 -8.70 -0.74 -9.17
N THR A 59 -9.52 -0.08 -9.98
CA THR A 59 -9.24 0.20 -11.40
C THR A 59 -8.78 1.64 -11.66
N GLY A 60 -9.30 2.60 -10.90
CA GLY A 60 -9.11 4.05 -11.09
C GLY A 60 -8.03 4.69 -10.21
N ASN A 61 -7.68 4.08 -9.08
CA ASN A 61 -6.75 4.66 -8.11
C ASN A 61 -5.32 4.80 -8.70
N ARG A 62 -4.74 6.00 -8.56
CA ARG A 62 -3.44 6.33 -9.15
C ARG A 62 -2.27 5.73 -8.37
N GLU A 63 -2.38 5.59 -7.05
CA GLU A 63 -1.35 4.97 -6.23
C GLU A 63 -1.21 3.48 -6.52
N LEU A 64 -2.34 2.78 -6.68
CA LEU A 64 -2.33 1.37 -7.09
C LEU A 64 -1.73 1.19 -8.48
N ARG A 65 -2.05 2.09 -9.43
CA ARG A 65 -1.40 2.09 -10.76
C ARG A 65 0.11 2.31 -10.66
N ILE A 66 0.58 3.20 -9.81
CA ILE A 66 2.02 3.41 -9.56
C ILE A 66 2.63 2.12 -8.98
N ALA A 67 1.97 1.48 -8.03
CA ALA A 67 2.44 0.22 -7.44
C ALA A 67 2.58 -0.89 -8.52
N VAL A 68 1.61 -1.02 -9.43
CA VAL A 68 1.70 -1.96 -10.56
C VAL A 68 2.90 -1.63 -11.47
N GLN A 69 3.14 -0.36 -11.78
CA GLN A 69 4.29 0.03 -12.62
C GLN A 69 5.64 -0.22 -11.92
N ARG A 70 5.71 -0.08 -10.60
CA ARG A 70 6.91 -0.45 -9.82
C ARG A 70 7.21 -1.95 -9.91
N VAL A 71 6.18 -2.79 -9.97
CA VAL A 71 6.35 -4.24 -10.21
C VAL A 71 6.96 -4.51 -11.59
N GLU A 72 6.46 -3.84 -12.64
CA GLU A 72 7.03 -3.99 -13.99
C GLU A 72 8.46 -3.44 -14.08
N GLU A 73 8.78 -2.34 -13.39
CA GLU A 73 10.14 -1.80 -13.28
C GLU A 73 11.09 -2.81 -12.62
N ALA A 74 10.67 -3.40 -11.49
CA ALA A 74 11.45 -4.42 -10.79
C ALA A 74 11.61 -5.69 -11.65
N ARG A 75 10.56 -6.10 -12.36
CA ARG A 75 10.59 -7.22 -13.31
C ARG A 75 11.57 -6.98 -14.45
N ALA A 76 11.57 -5.79 -15.04
CA ALA A 76 12.51 -5.41 -16.09
C ALA A 76 13.95 -5.38 -15.57
N THR A 77 14.15 -4.86 -14.35
CA THR A 77 15.47 -4.85 -13.68
C THR A 77 15.98 -6.27 -13.44
N TYR A 78 15.12 -7.18 -12.98
CA TYR A 78 15.44 -8.61 -12.90
C TYR A 78 15.78 -9.20 -14.28
N GLY A 79 15.03 -8.84 -15.32
CA GLY A 79 15.30 -9.24 -16.70
C GLY A 79 16.69 -8.82 -17.19
N ILE A 80 17.12 -7.58 -16.88
CA ILE A 80 18.46 -7.07 -17.17
C ILE A 80 19.52 -7.89 -16.43
N ARG A 81 19.36 -8.11 -15.11
CA ARG A 81 20.31 -8.92 -14.32
C ARG A 81 20.36 -10.39 -14.75
N ARG A 82 19.25 -10.91 -15.27
CA ARG A 82 19.20 -12.25 -15.86
C ARG A 82 19.96 -12.30 -17.18
N ALA A 83 19.85 -11.27 -18.00
CA ALA A 83 20.60 -11.17 -19.26
C ALA A 83 22.11 -11.16 -19.01
N ASP A 84 22.59 -10.52 -17.93
CA ASP A 84 24.02 -10.50 -17.55
C ASP A 84 24.62 -11.91 -17.33
N THR A 85 23.79 -12.96 -17.17
CA THR A 85 24.26 -14.36 -17.06
C THR A 85 24.64 -14.99 -18.40
N LEU A 86 24.26 -14.38 -19.51
CA LEU A 86 24.51 -14.84 -20.88
C LEU A 86 25.42 -13.83 -21.61
N PRO A 87 26.16 -14.27 -22.64
CA PRO A 87 26.93 -13.36 -23.49
C PRO A 87 26.01 -12.45 -24.33
N THR A 88 26.42 -11.19 -24.54
CA THR A 88 25.74 -10.19 -25.39
C THR A 88 26.44 -10.00 -26.75
N ILE A 89 26.00 -10.77 -27.74
CA ILE A 89 26.60 -10.75 -29.07
C ILE A 89 26.18 -9.49 -29.83
N SER A 90 27.16 -8.67 -30.21
CA SER A 90 26.96 -7.42 -30.96
C SER A 90 27.57 -7.53 -32.36
N ALA A 91 26.92 -6.98 -33.38
CA ALA A 91 27.55 -6.77 -34.68
C ALA A 91 28.24 -5.40 -34.71
N GLY A 92 29.47 -5.34 -35.19
CA GLY A 92 30.24 -4.11 -35.20
C GLY A 92 31.17 -4.02 -36.40
N GLY A 93 31.48 -2.78 -36.79
CA GLY A 93 32.51 -2.46 -37.75
C GLY A 93 33.50 -1.46 -37.14
N SER A 94 34.80 -1.68 -37.32
CA SER A 94 35.85 -0.75 -36.88
C SER A 94 36.79 -0.43 -38.03
N TYR A 95 37.29 0.81 -38.03
CA TYR A 95 38.38 1.26 -38.88
C TYR A 95 39.45 1.85 -37.96
N VAL A 96 40.66 1.31 -38.05
CA VAL A 96 41.81 1.82 -37.32
C VAL A 96 42.89 2.15 -38.33
N ARG A 97 43.37 3.40 -38.29
CA ARG A 97 44.59 3.81 -38.99
C ARG A 97 45.59 4.30 -37.97
N PHE A 98 46.82 3.82 -38.07
CA PHE A 98 47.89 4.18 -37.15
C PHE A 98 49.18 4.44 -37.91
N ARG A 99 50.03 5.27 -37.29
CA ARG A 99 51.41 5.49 -37.70
C ARG A 99 52.30 5.16 -36.51
N ALA A 100 53.12 4.13 -36.65
CA ALA A 100 54.13 3.81 -35.65
C ALA A 100 55.44 4.51 -36.01
N PRO A 101 55.99 5.39 -35.15
CA PRO A 101 57.26 6.06 -35.40
C PRO A 101 58.41 5.07 -35.44
N GLY A 102 59.39 5.29 -36.32
CA GLY A 102 60.52 4.37 -36.52
C GLY A 102 61.43 4.18 -35.31
N VAL A 103 61.27 5.00 -34.26
CA VAL A 103 61.96 4.80 -32.97
C VAL A 103 61.45 3.57 -32.21
N LEU A 104 60.24 3.08 -32.50
CA LEU A 104 59.61 1.94 -31.84
C LEU A 104 59.76 0.61 -32.62
N LEU A 105 60.25 0.66 -33.87
CA LEU A 105 60.25 -0.49 -34.79
C LEU A 105 61.58 -0.55 -35.58
N PRO A 106 62.28 -1.69 -35.59
CA PRO A 106 63.40 -1.90 -36.50
C PRO A 106 62.88 -1.98 -37.94
N GLY A 107 63.08 -0.92 -38.74
CA GLY A 107 62.64 -0.85 -40.14
C GLY A 107 62.10 0.51 -40.61
N GLY A 108 62.00 1.52 -39.75
CA GLY A 108 61.46 2.84 -40.10
C GLY A 108 60.01 3.03 -39.65
N SER A 109 59.39 4.17 -40.00
CA SER A 109 57.99 4.42 -39.64
C SER A 109 57.05 3.54 -40.46
N ILE A 110 56.09 2.89 -39.81
CA ILE A 110 55.05 2.09 -40.46
C ILE A 110 53.72 2.85 -40.41
N ASP A 111 53.11 3.06 -41.57
CA ASP A 111 51.72 3.47 -41.70
C ASP A 111 50.88 2.20 -41.95
N GLY A 112 49.82 2.01 -41.17
CA GLY A 112 48.94 0.86 -41.29
C GLY A 112 47.48 1.26 -41.15
N GLU A 113 46.60 0.53 -41.83
CA GLU A 113 45.17 0.61 -41.60
C GLU A 113 44.53 -0.78 -41.59
N ALA A 114 43.43 -0.92 -40.85
CA ALA A 114 42.67 -2.14 -40.72
C ALA A 114 41.17 -1.81 -40.66
N TYR A 115 40.41 -2.48 -41.51
CA TYR A 115 38.96 -2.52 -41.52
C TYR A 115 38.54 -3.86 -40.93
N GLN A 116 37.63 -3.85 -39.95
CA GLN A 116 37.09 -5.06 -39.34
C GLN A 116 35.58 -4.99 -39.32
N VAL A 117 34.91 -6.07 -39.71
CA VAL A 117 33.45 -6.21 -39.57
C VAL A 117 33.16 -7.61 -39.06
N GLY A 118 32.32 -7.73 -38.03
CA GLY A 118 32.00 -9.04 -37.49
C GLY A 118 31.02 -8.99 -36.33
N LEU A 119 30.81 -10.17 -35.75
CA LEU A 119 30.13 -10.36 -34.49
C LEU A 119 31.16 -10.39 -33.37
N THR A 120 30.88 -9.68 -32.28
CA THR A 120 31.76 -9.50 -31.15
C THR A 120 30.99 -9.71 -29.85
N GLU A 121 31.58 -10.49 -28.95
CA GLU A 121 31.24 -10.54 -27.54
C GLU A 121 32.32 -9.81 -26.76
N SER A 122 31.92 -8.82 -25.95
CA SER A 122 32.85 -8.05 -25.14
C SER A 122 32.65 -8.34 -23.65
N ASN A 123 33.69 -8.91 -23.01
CA ASN A 123 33.78 -9.00 -21.55
C ASN A 123 32.66 -9.83 -20.86
N TRP A 124 32.21 -10.92 -21.48
CA TRP A 124 31.28 -11.85 -20.83
C TRP A 124 31.93 -12.52 -19.62
N GLU A 125 31.25 -12.52 -18.48
CA GLU A 125 31.77 -13.09 -17.23
C GLU A 125 31.35 -14.55 -17.07
N LEU A 126 32.33 -15.45 -17.00
CA LEU A 126 32.09 -16.84 -16.62
C LEU A 126 31.96 -16.93 -15.09
N ASP A 127 30.72 -17.06 -14.63
CA ASP A 127 30.38 -16.91 -13.22
C ASP A 127 30.63 -18.17 -12.36
N PHE A 128 31.88 -18.57 -12.18
CA PHE A 128 32.20 -19.76 -11.37
C PHE A 128 31.85 -19.56 -9.87
N TRP A 129 32.05 -18.34 -9.35
CA TRP A 129 31.88 -17.96 -7.93
C TRP A 129 30.49 -17.40 -7.58
N GLY A 130 29.61 -17.27 -8.57
CA GLY A 130 28.22 -16.90 -8.34
C GLY A 130 27.97 -15.40 -8.16
N ARG A 131 28.89 -14.51 -8.58
CA ARG A 131 28.71 -13.05 -8.45
C ARG A 131 27.49 -12.59 -9.24
N VAL A 132 27.43 -12.93 -10.53
CA VAL A 132 26.33 -12.53 -11.42
C VAL A 132 25.04 -13.23 -11.02
N ARG A 133 25.11 -14.52 -10.66
CA ARG A 133 23.95 -15.27 -10.14
C ARG A 133 23.37 -14.64 -8.88
N ASN A 134 24.19 -14.26 -7.91
CA ASN A 134 23.73 -13.61 -6.69
C ASN A 134 23.10 -12.22 -6.96
N LEU A 135 23.63 -11.45 -7.90
CA LEU A 135 23.01 -10.18 -8.32
C LEU A 135 21.65 -10.39 -9.02
N LYS A 136 21.54 -11.45 -9.81
CA LYS A 136 20.28 -11.88 -10.43
C LYS A 136 19.28 -12.36 -9.37
N ASP A 137 19.71 -13.14 -8.39
CA ASP A 137 18.87 -13.62 -7.29
C ASP A 137 18.43 -12.44 -6.41
N ALA A 138 19.31 -11.47 -6.11
CA ALA A 138 18.93 -10.24 -5.40
C ALA A 138 17.85 -9.44 -6.15
N ALA A 139 17.98 -9.29 -7.47
CA ALA A 139 16.97 -8.60 -8.28
C ALA A 139 15.65 -9.37 -8.40
N LEU A 140 15.69 -10.72 -8.34
CA LEU A 140 14.48 -11.54 -8.28
C LEU A 140 13.73 -11.29 -6.98
N GLU A 141 14.43 -11.33 -5.85
CA GLU A 141 13.84 -11.10 -4.54
C GLU A 141 13.27 -9.67 -4.43
N GLU A 142 13.92 -8.65 -5.00
CA GLU A 142 13.35 -7.30 -5.07
C GLU A 142 12.08 -7.23 -5.93
N PHE A 143 12.02 -7.98 -7.05
CA PHE A 143 10.80 -8.11 -7.84
C PHE A 143 9.67 -8.77 -7.03
N LEU A 144 9.94 -9.86 -6.31
CA LEU A 144 8.95 -10.51 -5.45
C LEU A 144 8.50 -9.61 -4.30
N ALA A 145 9.42 -8.84 -3.70
CA ALA A 145 9.09 -7.84 -2.69
C ALA A 145 8.17 -6.75 -3.25
N SER A 146 8.40 -6.30 -4.48
CA SER A 146 7.56 -5.30 -5.14
C SER A 146 6.14 -5.82 -5.41
N ASP A 147 5.99 -7.10 -5.77
CA ASP A 147 4.69 -7.73 -5.98
C ASP A 147 3.91 -7.86 -4.66
N ALA A 148 4.58 -8.30 -3.58
CA ALA A 148 3.99 -8.35 -2.26
C ALA A 148 3.59 -6.94 -1.75
N ALA A 149 4.42 -5.92 -2.01
CA ALA A 149 4.10 -4.52 -1.69
C ALA A 149 2.88 -3.99 -2.48
N ARG A 150 2.70 -4.41 -3.75
CA ARG A 150 1.48 -4.11 -4.51
C ARG A 150 0.24 -4.70 -3.82
N ARG A 151 0.31 -5.94 -3.34
CA ARG A 151 -0.81 -6.58 -2.62
C ARG A 151 -1.14 -5.84 -1.32
N ALA A 152 -0.13 -5.42 -0.56
CA ALA A 152 -0.34 -4.58 0.62
C ALA A 152 -1.03 -3.25 0.26
N ALA A 153 -0.60 -2.59 -0.82
CA ALA A 153 -1.23 -1.38 -1.32
C ALA A 153 -2.71 -1.61 -1.71
N THR A 154 -3.03 -2.74 -2.35
CA THR A 154 -4.41 -3.12 -2.66
C THR A 154 -5.28 -3.21 -1.41
N ILE A 155 -4.81 -3.89 -0.36
CA ILE A 155 -5.54 -4.01 0.92
C ILE A 155 -5.74 -2.63 1.55
N SER A 156 -4.70 -1.78 1.53
CA SER A 156 -4.79 -0.40 2.04
C SER A 156 -5.82 0.43 1.27
N VAL A 157 -5.87 0.33 -0.06
CA VAL A 157 -6.89 1.02 -0.87
C VAL A 157 -8.30 0.55 -0.51
N ILE A 158 -8.53 -0.76 -0.36
CA ILE A 158 -9.83 -1.31 0.03
C ILE A 158 -10.25 -0.76 1.40
N ALA A 159 -9.37 -0.82 2.40
CA ALA A 159 -9.63 -0.32 3.75
C ALA A 159 -9.92 1.19 3.75
N ASN A 160 -9.10 1.97 3.05
CA ASN A 160 -9.27 3.41 2.95
C ASN A 160 -10.62 3.78 2.29
N VAL A 161 -11.04 3.07 1.23
CA VAL A 161 -12.33 3.31 0.60
C VAL A 161 -13.48 2.98 1.56
N ALA A 162 -13.41 1.85 2.27
CA ALA A 162 -14.40 1.48 3.27
C ALA A 162 -14.51 2.51 4.41
N ASP A 163 -13.39 2.94 4.98
CA ASP A 163 -13.37 3.94 6.05
C ASP A 163 -13.92 5.29 5.59
N ASN A 164 -13.55 5.73 4.38
CA ASN A 164 -14.05 6.98 3.81
C ASN A 164 -15.54 6.92 3.49
N TYR A 165 -16.04 5.75 3.06
CA TYR A 165 -17.47 5.49 2.86
C TYR A 165 -18.25 5.53 4.17
N LEU A 166 -17.76 4.84 5.20
CA LEU A 166 -18.40 4.80 6.53
C LEU A 166 -18.47 6.19 7.17
N LEU A 167 -17.42 7.00 7.04
CA LEU A 167 -17.45 8.40 7.48
C LEU A 167 -18.49 9.22 6.71
N LEU A 168 -18.66 9.01 5.40
CA LEU A 168 -19.68 9.70 4.64
C LEU A 168 -21.09 9.34 5.12
N ARG A 169 -21.34 8.06 5.46
CA ARG A 169 -22.61 7.58 6.02
C ARG A 169 -22.89 8.08 7.43
N GLU A 170 -21.86 8.16 8.27
CA GLU A 170 -21.93 8.82 9.58
C GLU A 170 -22.37 10.28 9.43
N LEU A 171 -21.75 11.03 8.51
CA LEU A 171 -22.08 12.43 8.26
C LEU A 171 -23.51 12.59 7.72
N ASP A 172 -23.94 11.72 6.80
CA ASP A 172 -25.32 11.68 6.29
C ASP A 172 -26.35 11.52 7.42
N GLU A 173 -26.13 10.56 8.34
CA GLU A 173 -27.03 10.31 9.46
C GLU A 173 -27.04 11.48 10.45
N ARG A 174 -25.86 12.04 10.76
CA ARG A 174 -25.74 13.21 11.64
C ARG A 174 -26.42 14.45 11.07
N ILE A 175 -26.35 14.66 9.75
CA ILE A 175 -27.08 15.72 9.05
C ILE A 175 -28.59 15.50 9.15
N ALA A 176 -29.07 14.26 8.97
CA ALA A 176 -30.48 13.94 9.11
C ALA A 176 -31.00 14.30 10.52
N VAL A 177 -30.29 13.86 11.57
CA VAL A 177 -30.61 14.19 12.97
C VAL A 177 -30.57 15.70 13.25
N ALA A 178 -29.58 16.42 12.69
CA ALA A 178 -29.46 17.86 12.85
C ALA A 178 -30.60 18.62 12.13
N ARG A 179 -31.05 18.15 10.96
CA ARG A 179 -32.21 18.70 10.24
C ARG A 179 -33.53 18.45 10.96
N GLU A 180 -33.73 17.26 11.53
CA GLU A 180 -34.87 16.98 12.42
C GLU A 180 -34.90 17.94 13.61
N THR A 181 -33.72 18.24 14.17
CA THR A 181 -33.57 19.20 15.27
C THR A 181 -33.94 20.62 14.84
N ILE A 182 -33.57 21.06 13.63
CA ILE A 182 -34.00 22.36 13.08
C ILE A 182 -35.53 22.42 12.97
N ALA A 183 -36.17 21.36 12.47
CA ALA A 183 -37.63 21.33 12.34
C ALA A 183 -38.30 21.48 13.72
N SER A 184 -37.85 20.72 14.72
CA SER A 184 -38.35 20.80 16.10
C SER A 184 -38.10 22.16 16.76
N ARG A 185 -36.91 22.74 16.58
CA ARG A 185 -36.55 24.07 17.12
C ARG A 185 -37.29 25.20 16.44
N SER A 186 -37.57 25.09 15.14
CA SER A 186 -38.35 26.07 14.38
C SER A 186 -39.79 26.13 14.87
N GLU A 187 -40.40 24.97 15.14
CA GLU A 187 -41.74 24.90 15.70
C GLU A 187 -41.79 25.43 17.13
N SER A 188 -40.78 25.11 17.95
CA SER A 188 -40.63 25.67 19.30
C SER A 188 -40.53 27.20 19.26
N LEU A 189 -39.70 27.76 18.38
CA LEU A 189 -39.57 29.21 18.21
C LEU A 189 -40.89 29.86 17.78
N ARG A 190 -41.66 29.22 16.89
CA ARG A 190 -42.98 29.71 16.47
C ARG A 190 -43.95 29.82 17.65
N ILE A 191 -44.00 28.81 18.52
CA ILE A 191 -44.82 28.81 19.73
C ILE A 191 -44.35 29.89 20.70
N PHE A 192 -43.04 30.03 20.89
CA PHE A 192 -42.44 31.01 21.81
C PHE A 192 -42.72 32.45 21.36
N ARG A 193 -42.60 32.72 20.06
CA ARG A 193 -42.94 34.03 19.48
C ARG A 193 -44.40 34.39 19.76
N ARG A 194 -45.34 33.45 19.56
CA ARG A 194 -46.76 33.67 19.88
C ARG A 194 -47.01 33.92 21.36
N ARG A 195 -46.38 33.13 22.25
CA ARG A 195 -46.52 33.31 23.71
C ARG A 195 -45.94 34.64 24.16
N PHE A 196 -44.85 35.11 23.56
CA PHE A 196 -44.27 36.41 23.85
C PHE A 196 -45.17 37.57 23.39
N GLU A 197 -45.75 37.48 22.19
CA GLU A 197 -46.69 38.48 21.64
C GLU A 197 -47.90 38.74 22.56
N VAL A 198 -48.37 37.70 23.26
CA VAL A 198 -49.48 37.79 24.23
C VAL A 198 -49.02 38.02 25.67
N GLY A 199 -47.71 38.25 25.90
CA GLY A 199 -47.14 38.54 27.23
C GLY A 199 -47.01 37.34 28.17
N ALA A 200 -47.13 36.10 27.68
CA ALA A 200 -47.11 34.88 28.49
C ALA A 200 -45.71 34.32 28.81
N ILE A 201 -44.66 34.78 28.14
CA ILE A 201 -43.26 34.42 28.41
C ILE A 201 -42.36 35.65 28.39
N SER A 202 -41.15 35.54 28.93
CA SER A 202 -40.18 36.62 28.93
C SER A 202 -39.49 36.77 27.57
N LYS A 203 -38.89 37.96 27.32
CA LYS A 203 -38.02 38.17 26.15
C LYS A 203 -36.78 37.27 26.19
N LEU A 204 -36.31 36.90 27.38
CA LEU A 204 -35.18 35.98 27.57
C LEU A 204 -35.49 34.61 26.98
N ASP A 205 -36.67 34.06 27.29
CA ASP A 205 -37.12 32.76 26.79
C ASP A 205 -37.19 32.73 25.25
N LEU A 206 -37.71 33.81 24.64
CA LEU A 206 -37.73 33.97 23.19
C LEU A 206 -36.31 33.96 22.61
N ARG A 207 -35.39 34.77 23.17
CA ARG A 207 -34.00 34.82 22.67
C ARG A 207 -33.25 33.49 22.84
N GLN A 208 -33.51 32.76 23.92
CA GLN A 208 -32.95 31.41 24.10
C GLN A 208 -33.43 30.47 22.99
N SER A 209 -34.73 30.48 22.66
CA SER A 209 -35.28 29.65 21.57
C SER A 209 -34.66 30.00 20.19
N GLU A 210 -34.42 31.28 19.92
CA GLU A 210 -33.75 31.74 18.71
C GLU A 210 -32.30 31.25 18.65
N ILE A 211 -31.51 31.43 19.72
CA ILE A 211 -30.10 31.01 19.77
C ILE A 211 -29.95 29.53 19.39
N LEU A 212 -30.86 28.67 19.86
CA LEU A 212 -30.80 27.25 19.59
C LEU A 212 -31.11 26.91 18.14
N LEU A 213 -32.09 27.56 17.54
CA LEU A 213 -32.36 27.36 16.12
C LEU A 213 -31.12 27.71 15.31
N GLN A 214 -30.49 28.84 15.60
CA GLN A 214 -29.24 29.27 14.98
C GLN A 214 -28.08 28.28 15.22
N GLN A 215 -27.96 27.72 16.42
CA GLN A 215 -26.96 26.68 16.71
C GLN A 215 -27.18 25.40 15.90
N ALA A 216 -28.43 24.95 15.74
CA ALA A 216 -28.74 23.78 14.93
C ALA A 216 -28.49 24.04 13.43
N GLN A 217 -28.82 25.23 12.94
CA GLN A 217 -28.49 25.67 11.58
C GLN A 217 -26.97 25.69 11.33
N THR A 218 -26.21 26.19 12.31
CA THR A 218 -24.73 26.19 12.26
C THR A 218 -24.19 24.76 12.21
N LEU A 219 -24.72 23.85 13.04
CA LEU A 219 -24.32 22.44 13.03
C LEU A 219 -24.57 21.77 11.67
N VAL A 220 -25.74 22.00 11.05
CA VAL A 220 -26.01 21.48 9.70
C VAL A 220 -25.00 22.01 8.69
N ALA A 221 -24.72 23.31 8.69
CA ALA A 221 -23.74 23.89 7.77
C ALA A 221 -22.33 23.29 7.94
N GLN A 222 -21.90 23.06 9.20
CA GLN A 222 -20.62 22.42 9.50
C GLN A 222 -20.57 20.97 9.01
N LEU A 223 -21.63 20.19 9.24
CA LEU A 223 -21.70 18.81 8.80
C LEU A 223 -21.76 18.68 7.27
N GLU A 224 -22.50 19.55 6.59
CA GLU A 224 -22.55 19.60 5.12
C GLU A 224 -21.18 19.96 4.51
N GLN A 225 -20.45 20.89 5.13
CA GLN A 225 -19.09 21.21 4.73
C GLN A 225 -18.17 19.98 4.86
N SER A 226 -18.20 19.29 6.01
CA SER A 226 -17.42 18.06 6.24
C SER A 226 -17.81 16.96 5.26
N ARG A 227 -19.10 16.80 4.98
CA ARG A 227 -19.62 15.83 4.00
C ARG A 227 -19.11 16.12 2.60
N ALA A 228 -19.10 17.38 2.18
CA ALA A 228 -18.57 17.78 0.87
C ALA A 228 -17.07 17.49 0.76
N ALA A 229 -16.29 17.85 1.78
CA ALA A 229 -14.85 17.53 1.83
C ALA A 229 -14.60 16.02 1.76
N GLN A 230 -15.39 15.24 2.49
CA GLN A 230 -15.30 13.78 2.50
C GLN A 230 -15.66 13.15 1.15
N ALA A 231 -16.69 13.67 0.48
CA ALA A 231 -17.06 13.24 -0.86
C ALA A 231 -15.94 13.53 -1.88
N HIS A 232 -15.24 14.67 -1.76
CA HIS A 232 -14.09 14.98 -2.60
C HIS A 232 -12.92 14.02 -2.33
N ALA A 233 -12.63 13.70 -1.08
CA ALA A 233 -11.58 12.74 -0.71
C ALA A 233 -11.87 11.34 -1.30
N LEU A 234 -13.12 10.87 -1.18
CA LEU A 234 -13.55 9.61 -1.76
C LEU A 234 -13.44 9.61 -3.30
N ALA A 235 -13.80 10.71 -3.97
CA ALA A 235 -13.66 10.83 -5.41
C ALA A 235 -12.19 10.73 -5.88
N VAL A 236 -11.24 11.24 -5.10
CA VAL A 236 -9.80 11.09 -5.38
C VAL A 236 -9.35 9.64 -5.21
N LEU A 237 -9.77 8.97 -4.13
CA LEU A 237 -9.43 7.56 -3.87
C LEU A 237 -9.97 6.63 -4.97
N VAL A 238 -11.20 6.87 -5.41
CA VAL A 238 -11.86 6.10 -6.47
C VAL A 238 -11.29 6.46 -7.85
N GLY A 239 -10.78 7.68 -8.03
CA GLY A 239 -10.26 8.18 -9.30
C GLY A 239 -11.35 8.68 -10.27
N ALA A 240 -12.59 8.82 -9.81
CA ALA A 240 -13.73 9.32 -10.56
C ALA A 240 -14.73 10.03 -9.63
N ALA A 241 -15.62 10.85 -10.21
CA ALA A 241 -16.73 11.42 -9.45
C ALA A 241 -17.70 10.31 -9.03
N ALA A 242 -17.95 10.19 -7.73
CA ALA A 242 -18.85 9.21 -7.15
C ALA A 242 -20.03 9.91 -6.44
N PRO A 243 -21.07 10.35 -7.19
CA PRO A 243 -22.23 10.97 -6.57
C PRO A 243 -23.01 9.92 -5.77
N LEU A 244 -22.91 9.99 -4.45
CA LEU A 244 -23.63 9.11 -3.53
C LEU A 244 -24.85 9.83 -2.96
N LEU A 245 -26.00 9.18 -3.10
CA LEU A 245 -27.23 9.62 -2.44
C LEU A 245 -27.02 9.53 -0.91
N PRO A 246 -27.49 10.52 -0.13
CA PRO A 246 -27.42 10.47 1.32
C PRO A 246 -28.16 9.24 1.88
N ALA A 247 -27.51 8.51 2.78
CA ALA A 247 -28.08 7.34 3.44
C ALA A 247 -27.48 7.19 4.85
N PRO A 248 -28.25 6.69 5.84
CA PRO A 248 -27.76 6.52 7.21
C PRO A 248 -26.68 5.43 7.30
N LEU A 249 -25.97 5.39 8.43
CA LEU A 249 -24.99 4.35 8.70
C LEU A 249 -25.71 3.00 8.90
N ASN A 250 -25.29 2.02 8.11
CA ASN A 250 -25.78 0.65 8.21
C ASN A 250 -24.74 -0.22 8.93
N ASP A 251 -25.09 -0.76 10.10
CA ASP A 251 -24.18 -1.61 10.88
C ASP A 251 -23.88 -2.95 10.18
N ALA A 252 -24.70 -3.33 9.20
CA ALA A 252 -24.51 -4.52 8.37
C ALA A 252 -23.68 -4.23 7.10
N SER A 253 -23.11 -3.03 6.94
CA SER A 253 -22.24 -2.69 5.79
C SER A 253 -20.86 -3.35 5.84
N VAL A 254 -20.46 -3.83 7.02
CA VAL A 254 -19.23 -4.58 7.28
C VAL A 254 -19.61 -5.95 7.82
N GLY A 255 -18.85 -6.97 7.42
CA GLY A 255 -19.06 -8.36 7.79
C GLY A 255 -18.94 -8.64 9.29
N PRO A 256 -19.22 -9.89 9.70
CA PRO A 256 -19.16 -10.29 11.09
C PRO A 256 -17.75 -10.16 11.67
N ASP A 257 -17.66 -10.25 13.01
CA ASP A 257 -16.41 -10.15 13.73
C ASP A 257 -15.43 -11.26 13.31
N LEU A 258 -14.19 -10.85 13.03
CA LEU A 258 -13.12 -11.74 12.60
C LEU A 258 -12.35 -12.30 13.80
N HIS A 259 -11.89 -13.55 13.67
CA HIS A 259 -10.95 -14.16 14.62
C HIS A 259 -9.51 -13.92 14.14
N ALA A 260 -8.66 -13.43 15.03
CA ALA A 260 -7.28 -13.05 14.68
C ALA A 260 -6.31 -14.25 14.50
N GLY A 261 -6.70 -15.45 14.94
CA GLY A 261 -5.82 -16.64 14.87
C GLY A 261 -4.54 -16.47 15.69
N LEU A 262 -3.45 -17.10 15.25
CA LEU A 262 -2.12 -16.99 15.89
C LEU A 262 -1.27 -15.89 15.23
N PRO A 263 -0.44 -15.14 16.00
CA PRO A 263 0.52 -14.16 15.45
C PRO A 263 1.45 -14.74 14.38
N SER A 264 1.89 -15.99 14.54
CA SER A 264 2.75 -16.69 13.56
C SER A 264 2.11 -16.81 12.18
N SER A 265 0.78 -16.83 12.09
CA SER A 265 0.07 -16.90 10.82
C SER A 265 0.20 -15.63 9.98
N LEU A 266 0.53 -14.47 10.60
CA LEU A 266 0.74 -13.22 9.87
C LEU A 266 1.96 -13.27 8.95
N LEU A 267 2.99 -14.05 9.31
CA LEU A 267 4.25 -14.12 8.57
C LEU A 267 4.10 -14.62 7.14
N GLU A 268 3.13 -15.50 6.92
CA GLU A 268 2.89 -16.11 5.61
C GLU A 268 1.82 -15.35 4.83
N ARG A 269 1.04 -14.50 5.50
CA ARG A 269 -0.23 -13.99 4.97
C ARG A 269 -0.22 -12.48 4.74
N ARG A 270 0.46 -11.72 5.59
CA ARG A 270 0.46 -10.25 5.51
C ARG A 270 1.47 -9.80 4.45
N PRO A 271 1.04 -9.15 3.35
CA PRO A 271 1.94 -8.91 2.23
C PRO A 271 3.08 -7.93 2.51
N ASP A 272 2.95 -7.05 3.49
CA ASP A 272 4.01 -6.15 3.96
C ASP A 272 5.17 -6.92 4.62
N ILE A 273 4.87 -7.91 5.48
CA ILE A 273 5.86 -8.81 6.09
C ILE A 273 6.54 -9.65 5.00
N VAL A 274 5.77 -10.19 4.06
CA VAL A 274 6.32 -10.96 2.91
C VAL A 274 7.25 -10.08 2.06
N ALA A 275 6.88 -8.82 1.81
CA ALA A 275 7.73 -7.88 1.10
C ALA A 275 9.04 -7.60 1.84
N ALA A 276 8.98 -7.40 3.17
CA ALA A 276 10.16 -7.20 4.00
C ALA A 276 11.07 -8.45 4.01
N GLU A 277 10.50 -9.66 4.07
CA GLU A 277 11.27 -10.91 3.99
C GLU A 277 12.03 -11.03 2.66
N HIS A 278 11.37 -10.73 1.54
CA HIS A 278 12.02 -10.75 0.23
C HIS A 278 13.15 -9.70 0.13
N ARG A 279 12.98 -8.49 0.69
CA ARG A 279 14.08 -7.49 0.75
C ARG A 279 15.27 -7.98 1.58
N LEU A 280 15.01 -8.67 2.69
CA LEU A 280 16.06 -9.32 3.49
C LEU A 280 16.80 -10.39 2.68
N ARG A 281 16.09 -11.23 1.93
CA ARG A 281 16.71 -12.23 1.04
C ARG A 281 17.54 -11.57 -0.06
N ALA A 282 17.07 -10.46 -0.63
CA ALA A 282 17.84 -9.67 -1.60
C ALA A 282 19.14 -9.13 -1.00
N ALA A 283 19.10 -8.60 0.22
CA ALA A 283 20.28 -8.14 0.95
C ALA A 283 21.27 -9.31 1.22
N ASN A 284 20.76 -10.47 1.65
CA ASN A 284 21.58 -11.67 1.85
C ASN A 284 22.28 -12.14 0.55
N ALA A 285 21.57 -12.12 -0.59
CA ALA A 285 22.17 -12.44 -1.88
C ALA A 285 23.29 -11.45 -2.28
N ASN A 286 23.13 -10.16 -1.98
CA ASN A 286 24.17 -9.15 -2.21
C ASN A 286 25.47 -9.41 -1.42
N ILE A 287 25.40 -10.05 -0.23
CA ILE A 287 26.61 -10.50 0.50
C ILE A 287 27.38 -11.53 -0.35
N GLY A 288 26.68 -12.45 -1.02
CA GLY A 288 27.30 -13.42 -1.92
C GLY A 288 28.03 -12.76 -3.09
N ALA A 289 27.42 -11.74 -3.70
CA ALA A 289 28.07 -10.97 -4.76
C ALA A 289 29.30 -10.21 -4.26
N ALA A 290 29.25 -9.63 -3.05
CA ALA A 290 30.40 -8.95 -2.44
C ALA A 290 31.53 -9.92 -2.07
N ARG A 291 31.21 -11.12 -1.56
CA ARG A 291 32.19 -12.19 -1.30
C ARG A 291 32.86 -12.69 -2.57
N ALA A 292 32.12 -12.81 -3.66
CA ALA A 292 32.67 -13.23 -4.94
C ALA A 292 33.70 -12.25 -5.53
N ALA A 293 33.67 -10.97 -5.13
CA ALA A 293 34.65 -9.97 -5.57
C ALA A 293 36.08 -10.21 -5.03
N PHE A 294 36.25 -11.07 -4.02
CA PHE A 294 37.56 -11.50 -3.51
C PHE A 294 38.19 -12.64 -4.32
N PHE A 295 37.44 -13.26 -5.23
CA PHE A 295 37.89 -14.39 -6.02
C PHE A 295 38.31 -13.96 -7.44
N PRO A 296 39.04 -14.81 -8.17
CA PRO A 296 39.41 -14.51 -9.55
C PRO A 296 38.16 -14.27 -10.41
N ARG A 297 38.17 -13.19 -11.19
CA ARG A 297 37.15 -12.91 -12.19
C ARG A 297 37.63 -13.45 -13.53
N VAL A 298 36.84 -14.33 -14.14
CA VAL A 298 37.12 -14.89 -15.47
C VAL A 298 36.18 -14.23 -16.48
N THR A 299 36.76 -13.53 -17.44
CA THR A 299 36.03 -12.83 -18.51
C THR A 299 36.47 -13.37 -19.86
N LEU A 300 35.55 -13.41 -20.81
CA LEU A 300 35.81 -13.87 -22.16
C LEU A 300 35.43 -12.77 -23.16
N THR A 301 36.39 -12.41 -24.00
CA THR A 301 36.15 -11.60 -25.19
C THR A 301 36.33 -12.47 -26.42
N GLY A 302 35.35 -12.46 -27.31
CA GLY A 302 35.35 -13.27 -28.52
C GLY A 302 34.90 -12.44 -29.73
N ALA A 303 35.46 -12.69 -30.90
CA ALA A 303 34.99 -12.08 -32.13
C ALA A 303 35.12 -13.07 -33.30
N ILE A 304 34.22 -12.96 -34.26
CA ILE A 304 34.30 -13.67 -35.54
C ILE A 304 33.79 -12.75 -36.65
N GLY A 305 34.50 -12.71 -37.77
CA GLY A 305 34.14 -11.85 -38.88
C GLY A 305 35.22 -11.78 -39.92
N SER A 306 35.45 -10.59 -40.44
CA SER A 306 36.49 -10.34 -41.42
C SER A 306 37.35 -9.13 -41.06
N THR A 307 38.63 -9.20 -41.45
CA THR A 307 39.59 -8.11 -41.34
C THR A 307 40.33 -7.93 -42.67
N SER A 308 40.53 -6.68 -43.10
CA SER A 308 41.28 -6.34 -44.31
C SER A 308 42.06 -5.03 -44.13
N THR A 309 43.18 -4.87 -44.86
CA THR A 309 43.94 -3.61 -44.93
C THR A 309 43.34 -2.59 -45.88
N ASP A 310 42.32 -2.97 -46.65
CA ASP A 310 41.56 -2.09 -47.53
C ASP A 310 40.08 -2.52 -47.56
N LEU A 311 39.19 -1.57 -47.87
CA LEU A 311 37.75 -1.82 -47.84
C LEU A 311 37.27 -2.80 -48.93
N GLN A 312 37.98 -2.89 -50.06
CA GLN A 312 37.54 -3.68 -51.22
C GLN A 312 37.65 -5.19 -50.96
N HIS A 313 38.67 -5.60 -50.22
CA HIS A 313 38.90 -7.01 -49.89
C HIS A 313 38.28 -7.44 -48.56
N LEU A 314 37.49 -6.57 -47.90
CA LEU A 314 36.88 -6.87 -46.60
C LEU A 314 35.94 -8.08 -46.62
N PHE A 315 35.37 -8.47 -47.75
CA PHE A 315 34.55 -9.69 -47.83
C PHE A 315 35.10 -10.70 -48.86
N ALA A 316 36.38 -10.57 -49.22
CA ALA A 316 37.04 -11.48 -50.15
C ALA A 316 37.37 -12.84 -49.48
N SER A 317 37.54 -13.88 -50.30
CA SER A 317 37.99 -15.18 -49.78
C SER A 317 39.35 -15.04 -49.08
N GLY A 318 39.45 -15.52 -47.84
CA GLY A 318 40.67 -15.43 -47.04
C GLY A 318 40.74 -14.23 -46.09
N SER A 319 39.76 -13.32 -46.10
CA SER A 319 39.68 -12.20 -45.14
C SER A 319 39.08 -12.58 -43.79
N GLY A 320 38.72 -13.85 -43.58
CA GLY A 320 38.11 -14.36 -42.35
C GLY A 320 39.04 -14.26 -41.15
N ALA A 321 38.52 -13.72 -40.04
CA ALA A 321 39.26 -13.51 -38.80
C ALA A 321 38.42 -13.87 -37.58
N TRP A 322 39.07 -14.35 -36.53
CA TRP A 322 38.44 -14.60 -35.23
C TRP A 322 39.39 -14.25 -34.10
N ILE A 323 38.83 -13.92 -32.94
CA ILE A 323 39.54 -13.60 -31.71
C ILE A 323 38.91 -14.40 -30.58
N PHE A 324 39.74 -14.97 -29.72
CA PHE A 324 39.34 -15.59 -28.46
C PHE A 324 40.34 -15.16 -27.38
N THR A 325 39.88 -14.35 -26.44
CA THR A 325 40.73 -13.74 -25.41
C THR A 325 40.10 -13.96 -24.04
N PRO A 326 40.41 -15.08 -23.37
CA PRO A 326 40.07 -15.26 -21.97
C PRO A 326 40.99 -14.38 -21.11
N ASN A 327 40.42 -13.69 -20.14
CA ASN A 327 41.13 -12.85 -19.19
C ASN A 327 40.74 -13.25 -17.76
N VAL A 328 41.75 -13.49 -16.93
CA VAL A 328 41.59 -13.82 -15.51
C VAL A 328 42.23 -12.72 -14.69
N SER A 329 41.43 -12.05 -13.85
CA SER A 329 41.93 -10.99 -12.97
C SER A 329 41.61 -11.31 -11.52
N LEU A 330 42.61 -11.26 -10.65
CA LEU A 330 42.46 -11.40 -9.20
C LEU A 330 43.04 -10.16 -8.52
N PRO A 331 42.24 -9.33 -7.83
CA PRO A 331 42.78 -8.20 -7.08
C PRO A 331 43.61 -8.69 -5.89
N ILE A 332 44.90 -8.34 -5.86
CA ILE A 332 45.79 -8.62 -4.71
C ILE A 332 45.77 -7.46 -3.71
N PHE A 333 45.69 -6.23 -4.22
CA PHE A 333 45.62 -5.00 -3.42
C PHE A 333 44.66 -4.01 -4.07
N ASP A 334 43.66 -3.55 -3.31
CA ASP A 334 42.61 -2.63 -3.77
C ASP A 334 42.35 -1.48 -2.78
N ALA A 335 43.33 -1.22 -1.89
CA ALA A 335 43.24 -0.27 -0.79
C ALA A 335 42.03 -0.49 0.15
N GLY A 336 41.55 -1.74 0.29
CA GLY A 336 40.48 -2.11 1.21
C GLY A 336 39.08 -2.03 0.60
N ARG A 337 38.94 -1.74 -0.70
CA ARG A 337 37.65 -1.56 -1.39
C ARG A 337 36.73 -2.78 -1.24
N ASN A 338 37.22 -3.99 -1.51
CA ASN A 338 36.43 -5.21 -1.42
C ASN A 338 35.99 -5.49 0.03
N ARG A 339 36.85 -5.19 1.01
CA ARG A 339 36.50 -5.30 2.43
C ARG A 339 35.39 -4.32 2.78
N SER A 340 35.49 -3.05 2.39
CA SER A 340 34.45 -2.05 2.63
C SER A 340 33.14 -2.38 1.93
N ASN A 341 33.17 -2.92 0.70
CA ASN A 341 31.97 -3.36 -0.01
C ASN A 341 31.29 -4.56 0.67
N LEU A 342 32.06 -5.49 1.23
CA LEU A 342 31.52 -6.60 2.02
C LEU A 342 30.90 -6.11 3.33
N GLU A 343 31.55 -5.19 4.04
CA GLU A 343 30.99 -4.59 5.26
C GLU A 343 29.73 -3.78 4.95
N LEU A 344 29.66 -3.06 3.82
CA LEU A 344 28.45 -2.39 3.34
C LEU A 344 27.32 -3.40 3.08
N ALA A 345 27.61 -4.53 2.43
CA ALA A 345 26.60 -5.56 2.15
C ALA A 345 26.05 -6.19 3.44
N LYS A 346 26.92 -6.45 4.42
CA LYS A 346 26.51 -6.94 5.75
C LYS A 346 25.69 -5.90 6.52
N ALA A 347 26.08 -4.62 6.47
CA ALA A 347 25.33 -3.55 7.13
C ALA A 347 23.91 -3.41 6.55
N ARG A 348 23.76 -3.51 5.22
CA ARG A 348 22.45 -3.51 4.56
C ARG A 348 21.60 -4.73 4.88
N GLU A 349 22.22 -5.89 5.07
CA GLU A 349 21.50 -7.07 5.57
C GLU A 349 21.04 -6.87 7.02
N GLY A 350 21.90 -6.34 7.89
CA GLY A 350 21.51 -5.97 9.26
C GLY A 350 20.37 -4.95 9.32
N GLU A 351 20.38 -3.95 8.43
CA GLU A 351 19.28 -3.00 8.25
C GLU A 351 17.99 -3.71 7.80
N ALA A 352 18.08 -4.62 6.82
CA ALA A 352 16.93 -5.38 6.35
C ALA A 352 16.35 -6.34 7.40
N VAL A 353 17.19 -6.91 8.30
CA VAL A 353 16.73 -7.69 9.45
C VAL A 353 15.91 -6.81 10.39
N ALA A 354 16.44 -5.64 10.77
CA ALA A 354 15.74 -4.71 11.65
C ALA A 354 14.41 -4.22 11.03
N GLN A 355 14.38 -3.94 9.72
CA GLN A 355 13.16 -3.53 9.03
C GLN A 355 12.11 -4.66 8.99
N TYR A 356 12.54 -5.91 8.83
CA TYR A 356 11.66 -7.08 8.88
C TYR A 356 11.06 -7.26 10.29
N GLU A 357 11.89 -7.13 11.33
CA GLU A 357 11.46 -7.18 12.73
C GLU A 357 10.48 -6.05 13.08
N GLU A 358 10.76 -4.81 12.66
CA GLU A 358 9.88 -3.65 12.82
C GLU A 358 8.52 -3.90 12.15
N THR A 359 8.53 -4.39 10.90
CA THR A 359 7.29 -4.68 10.16
C THR A 359 6.43 -5.72 10.90
N ILE A 360 7.04 -6.72 11.53
CA ILE A 360 6.32 -7.71 12.35
C ILE A 360 5.75 -7.06 13.62
N GLN A 361 6.51 -6.20 14.29
CA GLN A 361 6.06 -5.53 15.51
C GLN A 361 4.89 -4.57 15.22
N ASP A 362 4.98 -3.80 14.14
CA ASP A 362 3.90 -2.92 13.69
C ASP A 362 2.66 -3.73 13.31
N ALA A 363 2.82 -4.83 12.56
CA ALA A 363 1.71 -5.71 12.22
C ALA A 363 1.05 -6.33 13.46
N PHE A 364 1.83 -6.71 14.47
CA PHE A 364 1.32 -7.20 15.74
C PHE A 364 0.54 -6.10 16.48
N ARG A 365 1.08 -4.88 16.54
CA ARG A 365 0.39 -3.73 17.15
C ARG A 365 -0.93 -3.44 16.44
N ASP A 366 -0.95 -3.39 15.12
CA ASP A 366 -2.16 -3.10 14.35
C ASP A 366 -3.31 -4.08 14.66
N VAL A 367 -3.00 -5.38 14.77
CA VAL A 367 -4.00 -6.40 15.14
C VAL A 367 -4.43 -6.24 16.60
N ALA A 368 -3.49 -6.04 17.52
CA ALA A 368 -3.79 -5.86 18.94
C ALA A 368 -4.68 -4.63 19.19
N ASP A 369 -4.36 -3.50 18.55
CA ASP A 369 -5.12 -2.26 18.64
C ASP A 369 -6.53 -2.43 18.04
N ALA A 370 -6.65 -3.10 16.88
CA ALA A 370 -7.95 -3.35 16.26
C ALA A 370 -8.85 -4.28 17.10
N LEU A 371 -8.27 -5.32 17.72
CA LEU A 371 -8.99 -6.21 18.66
C LEU A 371 -9.44 -5.46 19.91
N SER A 372 -8.56 -4.65 20.51
CA SER A 372 -8.88 -3.84 21.68
C SER A 372 -9.95 -2.80 21.37
N ALA A 373 -9.82 -2.09 20.23
CA ALA A 373 -10.79 -1.12 19.77
C ALA A 373 -12.16 -1.77 19.58
N ARG A 374 -12.24 -2.95 18.95
CA ARG A 374 -13.50 -3.69 18.78
C ARG A 374 -14.18 -3.96 20.13
N GLU A 375 -13.45 -4.47 21.11
CA GLU A 375 -13.98 -4.80 22.44
C GLU A 375 -14.54 -3.56 23.15
N TRP A 376 -13.72 -2.52 23.28
CA TRP A 376 -14.09 -1.33 24.04
C TRP A 376 -15.11 -0.45 23.32
N LEU A 377 -15.07 -0.37 21.99
CA LEU A 377 -16.08 0.37 21.22
C LEU A 377 -17.43 -0.34 21.26
N ALA A 378 -17.48 -1.67 21.26
CA ALA A 378 -18.73 -2.40 21.44
C ALA A 378 -19.38 -2.10 22.81
N ALA A 379 -18.57 -2.09 23.88
CA ALA A 379 -19.04 -1.70 25.21
C ALA A 379 -19.53 -0.24 25.27
N GLN A 380 -18.82 0.68 24.60
CA GLN A 380 -19.23 2.09 24.51
C GLN A 380 -20.55 2.26 23.74
N VAL A 381 -20.72 1.60 22.60
CA VAL A 381 -21.97 1.63 21.82
C VAL A 381 -23.14 1.16 22.68
N GLN A 382 -22.96 0.12 23.48
CA GLN A 382 -24.02 -0.36 24.39
C GLN A 382 -24.37 0.71 25.45
N ALA A 383 -23.38 1.26 26.14
CA ALA A 383 -23.60 2.29 27.17
C ALA A 383 -24.21 3.59 26.61
N GLU A 384 -23.80 3.99 25.41
CA GLU A 384 -24.33 5.17 24.72
C GLU A 384 -25.76 4.93 24.20
N THR A 385 -26.09 3.68 23.83
CA THR A 385 -27.47 3.28 23.47
C THR A 385 -28.38 3.39 24.69
N ASP A 386 -27.96 2.89 25.85
CA ASP A 386 -28.72 3.01 27.10
C ASP A 386 -28.88 4.47 27.53
N THR A 387 -27.82 5.28 27.35
CA THR A 387 -27.84 6.73 27.56
C THR A 387 -28.84 7.42 26.64
N LEU A 388 -28.89 7.04 25.36
CA LEU A 388 -29.84 7.59 24.40
C LEU A 388 -31.29 7.30 24.80
N VAL A 389 -31.58 6.08 25.29
CA VAL A 389 -32.91 5.72 25.80
C VAL A 389 -33.29 6.61 27.00
N ALA A 390 -32.38 6.74 27.98
CA ALA A 390 -32.62 7.57 29.17
C ALA A 390 -32.80 9.06 28.83
N GLN A 391 -31.97 9.62 27.95
CA GLN A 391 -32.09 11.02 27.51
C GLN A 391 -33.36 11.26 26.70
N SER A 392 -33.81 10.27 25.91
CA SER A 392 -35.06 10.35 25.16
C SER A 392 -36.27 10.44 26.11
N GLU A 393 -36.30 9.62 27.15
CA GLU A 393 -37.37 9.68 28.16
C GLU A 393 -37.30 10.96 29.00
N ARG A 394 -36.09 11.40 29.39
CA ARG A 394 -35.91 12.69 30.09
C ARG A 394 -36.43 13.85 29.26
N ALA A 395 -36.14 13.90 27.96
CA ALA A 395 -36.65 14.95 27.08
C ALA A 395 -38.19 14.91 26.98
N ARG A 396 -38.80 13.72 26.93
CA ARG A 396 -40.26 13.54 26.94
C ARG A 396 -40.89 14.05 28.25
N LEU A 397 -40.33 13.67 29.39
CA LEU A 397 -40.85 14.05 30.71
C LEU A 397 -40.67 15.56 30.98
N ALA A 398 -39.52 16.13 30.63
CA ALA A 398 -39.28 17.56 30.76
C ALA A 398 -40.30 18.37 29.93
N ARG A 399 -40.56 17.95 28.68
CA ARG A 399 -41.59 18.53 27.81
C ARG A 399 -42.97 18.47 28.45
N LEU A 400 -43.37 17.30 28.98
CA LEU A 400 -44.66 17.12 29.64
C LEU A 400 -44.81 18.03 30.87
N ARG A 401 -43.78 18.12 31.72
CA ARG A 401 -43.81 19.02 32.90
C ARG A 401 -43.93 20.48 32.50
N TYR A 402 -43.22 20.91 31.47
CA TYR A 402 -43.31 22.28 30.97
C TYR A 402 -44.69 22.59 30.37
N ASP A 403 -45.25 21.68 29.58
CA ASP A 403 -46.56 21.89 28.95
C ASP A 403 -47.70 21.95 29.99
N ASN A 404 -47.49 21.36 31.16
CA ASN A 404 -48.38 21.46 32.33
C ASN A 404 -47.98 22.58 33.32
N GLY A 405 -47.01 23.43 32.98
CA GLY A 405 -46.62 24.60 33.79
C GLY A 405 -45.82 24.29 35.07
N ALA A 406 -45.32 23.06 35.22
CA ALA A 406 -44.65 22.60 36.44
C ALA A 406 -43.13 22.91 36.48
N THR A 407 -42.52 23.37 35.38
CA THR A 407 -41.09 23.69 35.29
C THR A 407 -40.81 24.79 34.25
N PRO A 408 -39.73 25.60 34.39
CA PRO A 408 -39.28 26.51 33.34
C PRO A 408 -38.87 25.80 32.04
N PHE A 409 -38.91 26.51 30.91
CA PHE A 409 -38.54 25.93 29.61
C PHE A 409 -37.07 25.50 29.52
N LEU A 410 -36.20 26.10 30.33
CA LEU A 410 -34.78 25.78 30.37
C LEU A 410 -34.53 24.27 30.62
N GLU A 411 -35.37 23.60 31.42
CA GLU A 411 -35.25 22.16 31.66
C GLU A 411 -35.52 21.32 30.40
N VAL A 412 -36.53 21.72 29.60
CA VAL A 412 -36.80 21.10 28.29
C VAL A 412 -35.62 21.29 27.37
N LEU A 413 -35.07 22.51 27.38
CA LEU A 413 -33.97 22.86 26.54
C LEU A 413 -32.72 22.02 26.83
N ASP A 414 -32.31 21.98 28.10
CA ASP A 414 -31.15 21.19 28.51
C ASP A 414 -31.35 19.72 28.14
N ALA A 415 -32.55 19.16 28.37
CA ALA A 415 -32.84 17.78 27.99
C ALA A 415 -32.76 17.54 26.46
N GLN A 416 -33.24 18.48 25.63
CA GLN A 416 -33.13 18.39 24.18
C GLN A 416 -31.69 18.53 23.67
N ARG A 417 -30.88 19.40 24.31
CA ARG A 417 -29.45 19.53 23.99
C ARG A 417 -28.71 18.25 24.32
N ASP A 418 -28.94 17.70 25.51
CA ASP A 418 -28.29 16.48 25.97
C ASP A 418 -28.70 15.27 25.10
N LEU A 419 -29.96 15.19 24.68
CA LEU A 419 -30.44 14.18 23.73
C LEU A 419 -29.77 14.30 22.35
N LEU A 420 -29.65 15.51 21.81
CA LEU A 420 -28.94 15.72 20.53
C LEU A 420 -27.48 15.27 20.64
N ASN A 421 -26.79 15.66 21.71
CA ASN A 421 -25.40 15.27 21.94
C ASN A 421 -25.25 13.74 22.06
N ALA A 422 -26.14 13.07 22.82
CA ALA A 422 -26.15 11.61 22.95
C ALA A 422 -26.35 10.90 21.60
N ARG A 423 -27.26 11.40 20.75
CA ARG A 423 -27.45 10.84 19.38
C ARG A 423 -26.21 11.02 18.51
N GLN A 424 -25.61 12.21 18.51
CA GLN A 424 -24.43 12.50 17.70
C GLN A 424 -23.24 11.63 18.13
N GLN A 425 -23.03 11.48 19.44
CA GLN A 425 -21.99 10.63 20.00
C GLN A 425 -22.19 9.16 19.63
N LEU A 426 -23.40 8.61 19.79
CA LEU A 426 -23.69 7.22 19.43
C LEU A 426 -23.38 6.93 17.96
N ILE A 427 -23.74 7.83 17.04
CA ILE A 427 -23.47 7.65 15.61
C ILE A 427 -21.96 7.61 15.34
N GLN A 428 -21.18 8.48 16.00
CA GLN A 428 -19.71 8.51 15.87
C GLN A 428 -19.07 7.22 16.40
N THR A 429 -19.49 6.75 17.57
CA THR A 429 -18.97 5.52 18.18
C THR A 429 -19.36 4.28 17.37
N ARG A 430 -20.58 4.22 16.83
CA ARG A 430 -21.01 3.17 15.89
C ARG A 430 -20.10 3.12 14.65
N ARG A 431 -19.81 4.28 14.04
CA ARG A 431 -18.86 4.35 12.91
C ARG A 431 -17.45 3.92 13.32
N ALA A 432 -16.98 4.32 14.49
CA ALA A 432 -15.67 3.91 14.99
C ALA A 432 -15.57 2.38 15.17
N LEU A 433 -16.62 1.73 15.67
CA LEU A 433 -16.69 0.26 15.79
C LEU A 433 -16.61 -0.42 14.41
N LEU A 434 -17.32 0.11 13.39
CA LEU A 434 -17.23 -0.42 12.03
C LEU A 434 -15.83 -0.21 11.42
N THR A 435 -15.21 0.94 11.71
CA THR A 435 -13.82 1.25 11.29
C THR A 435 -12.82 0.28 11.92
N SER A 436 -12.98 -0.09 13.20
CA SER A 436 -12.07 -1.05 13.83
C SER A 436 -12.19 -2.46 13.24
N ARG A 437 -13.38 -2.83 12.74
CA ARG A 437 -13.59 -4.08 11.98
C ARG A 437 -12.88 -4.04 10.62
N VAL A 438 -12.99 -2.94 9.89
CA VAL A 438 -12.23 -2.71 8.64
C VAL A 438 -10.72 -2.79 8.90
N ALA A 439 -10.23 -2.12 9.94
CA ALA A 439 -8.83 -2.15 10.35
C ALA A 439 -8.35 -3.57 10.69
N LEU A 440 -9.15 -4.35 11.42
CA LEU A 440 -8.84 -5.74 11.73
C LEU A 440 -8.76 -6.60 10.45
N TYR A 441 -9.70 -6.43 9.52
CA TYR A 441 -9.67 -7.12 8.22
C TYR A 441 -8.37 -6.83 7.46
N ALA A 442 -7.98 -5.55 7.37
CA ALA A 442 -6.75 -5.14 6.72
C ALA A 442 -5.48 -5.66 7.45
N ALA A 443 -5.45 -5.56 8.78
CA ALA A 443 -4.32 -5.96 9.61
C ALA A 443 -4.05 -7.47 9.57
N LEU A 444 -5.10 -8.28 9.37
CA LEU A 444 -4.99 -9.73 9.17
C LEU A 444 -4.60 -10.12 7.73
N GLY A 445 -4.28 -9.13 6.89
CA GLY A 445 -3.80 -9.33 5.53
C GLY A 445 -4.90 -9.50 4.49
N GLY A 446 -6.14 -9.06 4.78
CA GLY A 446 -7.33 -8.93 3.92
C GLY A 446 -7.37 -9.84 2.69
N GLY A 447 -8.34 -10.76 2.60
CA GLY A 447 -8.40 -11.84 1.60
C GLY A 447 -8.55 -11.45 0.13
N VAL A 448 -7.62 -10.68 -0.40
CA VAL A 448 -7.40 -10.46 -1.82
C VAL A 448 -6.76 -11.73 -2.36
N GLN A 449 -7.59 -12.74 -2.65
CA GLN A 449 -7.19 -13.76 -3.60
C GLN A 449 -6.91 -13.06 -4.93
N ASP A 450 -5.79 -13.41 -5.56
CA ASP A 450 -5.39 -12.83 -6.84
C ASP A 450 -6.59 -12.86 -7.79
N ALA A 451 -7.22 -11.69 -8.02
CA ALA A 451 -7.89 -11.48 -9.28
C ALA A 451 -6.75 -11.62 -10.29
N ASP A 452 -6.73 -12.76 -11.00
CA ASP A 452 -5.73 -13.09 -12.00
C ASP A 452 -5.31 -11.81 -12.70
N PRO A 453 -4.01 -11.45 -12.72
CA PRO A 453 -3.60 -10.27 -13.45
C PRO A 453 -4.11 -10.47 -14.86
N THR A 454 -5.14 -9.70 -15.25
CA THR A 454 -5.56 -9.64 -16.65
C THR A 454 -4.27 -9.37 -17.39
N PRO A 455 -3.83 -10.29 -18.26
CA PRO A 455 -2.52 -10.18 -18.88
C PRO A 455 -2.48 -8.79 -19.54
N PRO A 456 -1.34 -8.08 -19.43
CA PRO A 456 -1.21 -6.81 -20.15
C PRO A 456 -1.62 -7.04 -21.60
N PRO A 457 -2.36 -6.10 -22.23
CA PRO A 457 -2.78 -6.26 -23.61
C PRO A 457 -1.57 -6.70 -24.43
N SER A 458 -1.73 -7.82 -25.13
CA SER A 458 -0.69 -8.38 -25.99
C SER A 458 -0.13 -7.26 -26.87
N ALA A 459 1.17 -7.29 -27.19
CA ALA A 459 1.78 -6.35 -28.12
C ALA A 459 1.07 -6.28 -29.50
N ALA A 460 0.17 -7.24 -29.79
CA ALA A 460 -0.76 -7.20 -30.92
C ALA A 460 -1.81 -6.08 -30.84
N ASP A 461 -2.18 -5.57 -29.65
CA ASP A 461 -3.20 -4.52 -29.49
C ASP A 461 -2.62 -3.09 -29.54
N ILE A 462 -1.28 -2.95 -29.56
CA ILE A 462 -0.58 -1.65 -29.60
C ILE A 462 -0.21 -1.25 -31.05
N THR A 463 -0.41 -2.11 -32.05
CA THR A 463 0.06 -1.92 -33.43
C THR A 463 -0.89 -1.20 -34.40
N LEU A 464 -1.91 -0.46 -33.93
CA LEU A 464 -2.82 0.28 -34.84
C LEU A 464 -3.03 1.77 -34.56
N LYS A 465 -2.14 2.44 -33.82
CA LYS A 465 -2.20 3.91 -33.65
C LYS A 465 -0.85 4.65 -33.69
N GLN A 466 0.08 4.21 -34.52
CA GLN A 466 1.14 5.11 -34.98
C GLN A 466 1.05 5.20 -36.51
N GLY A 467 0.40 6.27 -36.97
CA GLY A 467 0.46 6.67 -38.37
C GLY A 467 1.91 6.98 -38.77
N PRO A 468 2.25 6.88 -40.06
CA PRO A 468 3.61 7.06 -40.51
C PRO A 468 4.03 8.51 -40.27
N LEU A 469 5.12 8.70 -39.53
CA LEU A 469 5.81 9.98 -39.43
C LEU A 469 7.03 9.99 -40.37
N PRO A 470 7.41 11.19 -40.86
CA PRO A 470 7.93 11.42 -42.21
C PRO A 470 9.38 10.97 -42.47
#